data_AF-A0ABD5LRQ5-F1
#
_entry.id   AF-A0ABD5LRQ5-F1
#
_cell.length_a   1.000
_cell.length_b   1.000
_cell.length_c   1.000
_cell.angle_alpha   90.00
_cell.angle_beta   90.00
_cell.angle_gamma   90.00
#
_symmetry.space_group_name_H-M   'P 1'
#
loop_
_entity.id
_entity.type
_entity.pdbx_description
1 polymer ?
#
loop_
_entity_poly.entity_id
_entity_poly.type
_entity_poly.pdbx_seq_one_letter_code
_entity_poly.pdbx_strand_id
1 'polypeptide(L)'
;MRISSIYTQSVGPLADGVIKLEDDWSNEIEAQVLFTGNNGCGKSTLLRGIAILWEALGIWLSTEQPLAPASNTRKWLERWGGIAIIFEDFNLSSDDKIKIGLFMVQMIFFPK
;
A
#
# COMPACT_ATOMS: atom_id res chain seq x y z
N MET A 1 8.54 -7.21 8.86
CA MET A 1 7.79 -6.40 7.88
C MET A 1 6.31 -6.71 7.99
N ARG A 2 5.51 -5.75 8.46
CA ARG A 2 4.04 -5.80 8.56
C ARG A 2 3.43 -4.52 8.00
N ILE A 3 2.21 -4.56 7.46
CA ILE A 3 1.51 -3.36 7.03
C ILE A 3 0.89 -2.70 8.27
N SER A 4 1.25 -1.46 8.59
CA SER A 4 0.66 -0.72 9.72
C SER A 4 -0.53 0.14 9.30
N SER A 5 -0.48 0.71 8.09
CA SER A 5 -1.54 1.58 7.62
C SER A 5 -1.68 1.58 6.10
N ILE A 6 -2.91 1.79 5.65
CA ILE A 6 -3.28 1.92 4.23
C ILE A 6 -3.99 3.26 4.06
N TYR A 7 -3.56 4.05 3.09
CA TYR A 7 -4.17 5.33 2.74
C TYR A 7 -4.87 5.22 1.41
N THR A 8 -6.08 5.75 1.34
CA THR A 8 -6.95 5.73 0.16
C THR A 8 -7.40 7.14 -0.19
N GLN A 9 -7.33 7.48 -1.47
CA GLN A 9 -7.87 8.72 -2.03
C GLN A 9 -8.53 8.44 -3.38
N SER A 10 -9.84 8.59 -3.43
CA SER A 10 -10.68 8.37 -4.61
C SER A 10 -10.43 7.00 -5.28
N VAL A 11 -10.40 5.93 -4.48
CA VAL A 11 -10.13 4.56 -4.93
C VAL A 11 -11.43 3.75 -5.01
N GLY A 12 -12.14 3.89 -6.13
CA GLY A 12 -13.40 3.17 -6.37
C GLY A 12 -14.43 3.44 -5.25
N PRO A 13 -14.98 2.39 -4.60
CA PRO A 13 -15.97 2.54 -3.54
C PRO A 13 -15.35 2.66 -2.12
N LEU A 14 -14.03 2.74 -2.00
CA LEU A 14 -13.36 2.92 -0.70
C LEU A 14 -13.53 4.35 -0.22
N ALA A 15 -13.74 4.53 1.09
CA ALA A 15 -13.73 5.84 1.70
C ALA A 15 -12.31 6.45 1.63
N ASP A 16 -12.24 7.77 1.53
CA ASP A 16 -10.98 8.49 1.63
C ASP A 16 -10.50 8.52 3.08
N GLY A 17 -9.20 8.34 3.30
CA GLY A 17 -8.60 8.40 4.63
C GLY A 17 -7.57 7.32 4.89
N VAL A 18 -7.44 6.95 6.17
CA VAL A 18 -6.48 5.96 6.65
C VAL A 18 -7.19 4.77 7.28
N ILE A 19 -6.75 3.57 6.91
CA ILE A 19 -7.08 2.32 7.57
C ILE A 19 -5.86 1.92 8.38
N LYS A 20 -5.95 2.04 9.71
CA LYS A 20 -4.90 1.57 10.62
C LYS A 20 -5.10 0.08 10.89
N LEU A 21 -4.01 -0.67 10.88
CA LEU A 21 -3.96 -2.10 11.19
C LEU A 21 -3.26 -2.37 12.54
N GLU A 22 -3.09 -1.31 13.32
CA GLU A 22 -2.63 -1.36 14.70
C GLU A 22 -3.84 -1.60 15.61
N ASP A 23 -3.65 -2.47 16.61
CA ASP A 23 -4.64 -2.69 17.66
C ASP A 23 -4.60 -1.52 18.66
N ASP A 24 -5.75 -0.87 18.85
CA ASP A 24 -5.88 0.29 19.73
C ASP A 24 -5.61 -0.05 21.22
N TRP A 25 -5.68 -1.33 21.62
CA TRP A 25 -5.37 -1.74 23.00
C TRP A 25 -3.89 -2.05 23.23
N SER A 26 -3.28 -2.86 22.37
CA SER A 26 -1.88 -3.27 22.52
C SER A 26 -0.88 -2.29 21.88
N ASN A 27 -1.33 -1.41 20.98
CA ASN A 27 -0.49 -0.61 20.08
C ASN A 27 0.47 -1.50 19.24
N GLU A 28 0.10 -2.76 19.01
CA GLU A 28 0.83 -3.68 18.14
C GLU A 28 0.15 -3.80 16.78
N ILE A 29 0.95 -4.00 15.73
CA ILE A 29 0.42 -4.25 14.39
C ILE A 29 -0.13 -5.68 14.32
N GLU A 30 -1.40 -5.78 13.95
CA GLU A 30 -2.11 -7.04 13.88
C GLU A 30 -1.46 -8.02 12.90
N ALA A 31 -1.19 -9.25 13.38
CA ALA A 31 -0.61 -10.29 12.54
C ALA A 31 -1.61 -10.85 11.53
N GLN A 32 -2.91 -10.76 11.84
CA GLN A 32 -4.00 -11.26 11.00
C GLN A 32 -5.13 -10.24 10.98
N VAL A 33 -5.46 -9.77 9.78
CA VAL A 33 -6.51 -8.77 9.57
C VAL A 33 -7.61 -9.36 8.70
N LEU A 34 -8.86 -9.26 9.16
CA LEU A 34 -10.04 -9.66 8.40
C LEU A 34 -10.74 -8.42 7.82
N PHE A 35 -10.73 -8.29 6.49
CA PHE A 35 -11.56 -7.28 5.81
C PHE A 35 -12.97 -7.82 5.56
N THR A 36 -13.95 -7.24 6.24
CA THR A 36 -15.37 -7.63 6.19
C THR A 36 -16.26 -6.45 5.77
N GLY A 37 -17.48 -6.74 5.31
CA GLY A 37 -18.47 -5.73 4.88
C GLY A 37 -19.33 -6.21 3.71
N ASN A 38 -20.33 -5.42 3.32
CA ASN A 38 -21.28 -5.77 2.26
C ASN A 38 -20.60 -5.92 0.88
N ASN A 39 -21.28 -6.62 -0.04
CA ASN A 39 -20.82 -6.69 -1.43
C ASN A 39 -20.77 -5.29 -2.05
N GLY A 40 -19.72 -5.01 -2.82
CA GLY A 40 -19.49 -3.70 -3.43
C GLY A 40 -18.79 -2.66 -2.55
N CYS A 41 -18.52 -2.93 -1.26
CA CYS A 41 -17.84 -1.96 -0.38
C CYS A 41 -16.33 -1.78 -0.64
N GLY A 42 -15.78 -2.42 -1.67
CA GLY A 42 -14.38 -2.20 -2.07
C GLY A 42 -13.34 -3.15 -1.50
N LYS A 43 -13.69 -4.19 -0.75
CA LYS A 43 -12.73 -5.20 -0.23
C LYS A 43 -11.76 -5.71 -1.30
N SER A 44 -12.29 -6.18 -2.43
CA SER A 44 -11.46 -6.67 -3.54
C SER A 44 -10.66 -5.55 -4.21
N THR A 45 -11.17 -4.32 -4.21
CA THR A 45 -10.45 -3.13 -4.71
C THR A 45 -9.25 -2.79 -3.84
N LEU A 46 -9.43 -2.83 -2.51
CA LEU A 46 -8.37 -2.60 -1.53
C LEU A 46 -7.25 -3.64 -1.68
N LEU A 47 -7.61 -4.93 -1.63
CA LEU A 47 -6.63 -6.03 -1.78
C LEU A 47 -5.93 -5.99 -3.15
N ARG A 48 -6.65 -5.62 -4.20
CA ARG A 48 -6.07 -5.43 -5.54
C ARG A 48 -5.07 -4.28 -5.55
N GLY A 49 -5.37 -3.17 -4.90
CA GLY A 49 -4.45 -2.05 -4.77
C GLY A 49 -3.16 -2.44 -4.05
N ILE A 50 -3.28 -3.22 -2.97
CA ILE A 50 -2.13 -3.79 -2.26
C ILE A 50 -1.27 -4.66 -3.17
N ALA A 51 -1.90 -5.60 -3.88
CA ALA A 51 -1.20 -6.48 -4.81
C ALA A 51 -0.49 -5.71 -5.93
N ILE A 52 -1.13 -4.69 -6.48
CA ILE A 52 -0.59 -3.86 -7.56
C ILE A 52 0.59 -3.00 -7.11
N LEU A 53 0.54 -2.43 -5.90
CA LEU A 53 1.69 -1.72 -5.33
C LEU A 53 2.88 -2.66 -5.10
N TRP A 54 2.61 -3.90 -4.67
CA TRP A 54 3.65 -4.91 -4.50
C TRP A 54 4.26 -5.35 -5.83
N GLU A 55 3.44 -5.58 -6.85
CA GLU A 55 3.88 -5.87 -8.22
C GLU A 55 4.74 -4.72 -8.78
N ALA A 56 4.29 -3.48 -8.60
CA ALA A 56 5.00 -2.29 -9.06
C ALA A 56 6.39 -2.18 -8.40
N LEU A 57 6.47 -2.42 -7.09
CA LEU A 57 7.74 -2.46 -6.37
C LEU A 57 8.65 -3.56 -6.94
N GLY A 58 8.12 -4.77 -7.16
CA GLY A 58 8.90 -5.89 -7.70
C GLY A 58 9.48 -5.59 -9.08
N ILE A 59 8.68 -4.99 -9.97
CA ILE A 59 9.14 -4.57 -11.30
C ILE A 59 10.23 -3.50 -11.17
N TRP A 60 10.04 -2.51 -10.30
CA TRP A 60 11.02 -1.45 -10.10
C TRP A 60 12.34 -1.99 -9.53
N LEU A 61 12.29 -2.88 -8.54
CA LEU A 61 13.50 -3.53 -7.98
C LEU A 61 14.24 -4.37 -9.02
N SER A 62 13.52 -4.99 -9.98
CA SER A 62 14.14 -5.83 -11.00
C SER A 62 14.72 -5.06 -12.18
N THR A 63 14.17 -3.88 -12.50
CA THR A 63 14.49 -3.17 -13.74
C THR A 63 15.10 -1.79 -13.51
N GLU A 64 14.95 -1.25 -12.29
CA GLU A 64 15.23 0.15 -11.93
C GLU A 64 14.47 1.17 -12.79
N GLN A 65 13.48 0.71 -13.56
CA GLN A 65 12.68 1.55 -14.45
C GLN A 65 11.28 1.78 -13.88
N PRO A 66 10.65 2.93 -14.20
CA PRO A 66 9.25 3.14 -13.88
C PRO A 66 8.37 2.15 -14.64
N LEU A 67 7.16 1.93 -14.12
CA LEU A 67 6.17 1.07 -14.78
C LEU A 67 5.92 1.52 -16.23
N ALA A 68 5.98 0.55 -17.15
CA ALA A 68 5.71 0.80 -18.55
C ALA A 68 4.31 1.41 -18.75
N PRO A 69 4.14 2.45 -19.59
CA PRO A 69 2.83 3.09 -19.85
C PRO A 69 1.74 2.11 -20.30
N ALA A 70 2.12 1.04 -20.99
CA ALA A 70 1.18 0.04 -21.47
C ALA A 70 0.72 -0.96 -20.39
N SER A 71 1.40 -1.03 -19.24
CA SER A 71 1.15 -2.03 -18.20
C SER A 71 -0.23 -1.86 -17.55
N ASN A 72 -0.90 -2.98 -17.28
CA ASN A 72 -2.20 -2.98 -16.61
C ASN A 72 -2.11 -2.45 -15.18
N THR A 73 -0.99 -2.73 -14.49
CA THR A 73 -0.61 -2.22 -13.17
C THR A 73 -0.65 -0.69 -13.15
N ARG A 74 0.03 -0.04 -14.09
CA ARG A 74 0.06 1.42 -14.19
C ARG A 74 -1.31 2.01 -14.52
N LYS A 75 -2.02 1.45 -15.51
CA LYS A 75 -3.36 1.91 -15.89
C LYS A 75 -4.37 1.80 -14.75
N TRP A 76 -4.25 0.76 -13.93
CA TRP A 76 -5.11 0.59 -12.76
C TRP A 76 -4.78 1.63 -11.69
N LEU A 77 -3.50 1.85 -11.41
CA LEU A 77 -3.07 2.87 -10.47
C LEU A 77 -3.55 4.26 -10.91
N GLU A 78 -3.22 4.68 -12.13
CA GLU A 78 -3.54 6.02 -12.68
C GLU A 78 -5.04 6.34 -12.74
N ARG A 79 -5.91 5.33 -12.56
CA ARG A 79 -7.36 5.52 -12.48
C ARG A 79 -7.82 6.19 -11.19
N TRP A 80 -7.03 6.11 -10.12
CA TRP A 80 -7.42 6.53 -8.77
C TRP A 80 -6.67 7.79 -8.34
N GLY A 81 -7.20 8.49 -7.33
CA GLY A 81 -6.56 9.69 -6.78
C GLY A 81 -5.25 9.40 -6.05
N GLY A 82 -5.18 8.25 -5.35
CA GLY A 82 -3.97 7.78 -4.71
C GLY A 82 -4.22 6.58 -3.80
N ILE A 83 -3.23 5.71 -3.70
CA ILE A 83 -3.20 4.62 -2.72
C ILE A 83 -1.78 4.49 -2.17
N ALA A 84 -1.68 4.33 -0.84
CA ALA A 84 -0.39 4.12 -0.18
C ALA A 84 -0.49 3.08 0.92
N ILE A 85 0.63 2.41 1.18
CA ILE A 85 0.77 1.35 2.18
C ILE A 85 2.05 1.62 2.95
N ILE A 86 1.95 1.62 4.28
CA ILE A 86 3.08 1.78 5.17
C ILE A 86 3.43 0.42 5.77
N PHE A 87 4.69 0.05 5.61
CA PHE A 87 5.29 -1.12 6.22
C PHE A 87 6.14 -0.70 7.42
N GLU A 88 6.06 -1.47 8.49
CA GLU A 88 6.94 -1.36 9.66
C GLU A 88 7.73 -2.64 9.85
N ASP A 89 8.74 -2.59 10.73
CA ASP A 89 9.68 -3.67 10.98
C ASP A 89 10.38 -4.15 9.70
N PHE A 90 10.77 -3.22 8.82
CA PHE A 90 11.71 -3.56 7.75
C PHE A 90 13.12 -3.52 8.30
N ASN A 91 13.84 -4.64 8.21
CA ASN A 91 15.21 -4.77 8.71
C ASN A 91 16.19 -4.64 7.54
N LEU A 92 16.90 -3.51 7.48
CA LEU A 92 17.98 -3.29 6.52
C LEU A 92 19.33 -3.76 7.08
N SER A 93 19.46 -3.75 8.40
CA SER A 93 20.59 -4.25 9.19
C SER A 93 20.08 -4.83 10.52
N SER A 94 20.96 -5.44 11.32
CA SER A 94 20.60 -6.22 12.51
C SER A 94 19.91 -5.43 13.65
N ASP A 95 20.02 -4.09 13.68
CA ASP A 95 19.47 -3.27 14.79
C ASP A 95 18.48 -2.17 14.34
N ASP A 96 18.43 -1.80 13.06
CA ASP A 96 17.59 -0.68 12.61
C ASP A 96 16.30 -1.18 11.96
N LYS A 97 15.20 -1.03 12.72
CA LYS A 97 13.83 -1.16 12.20
C LYS A 97 13.41 0.15 11.55
N ILE A 98 13.19 0.11 10.24
CA ILE A 98 12.71 1.28 9.51
C ILE A 98 11.25 1.12 9.06
N LYS A 99 10.58 2.26 8.89
CA LYS A 99 9.26 2.35 8.27
C LYS A 99 9.43 2.67 6.79
N ILE A 100 8.71 1.96 5.92
CA ILE A 100 8.77 2.14 4.47
C ILE A 100 7.36 2.38 3.94
N GLY A 101 7.18 3.46 3.18
CA GLY A 101 5.95 3.73 2.47
C GLY A 101 6.04 3.36 0.99
N LEU A 102 5.10 2.56 0.49
CA LEU A 102 4.83 2.43 -0.94
C LEU A 102 3.61 3.27 -1.27
N PHE A 103 3.80 4.31 -2.08
CA PHE A 103 2.72 5.20 -2.47
C PHE A 103 2.70 5.38 -3.97
N MET A 104 1.48 5.48 -4.51
CA MET A 104 1.27 6.01 -5.84
C MET A 104 0.60 7.37 -5.71
N VAL A 105 1.41 8.39 -5.95
CA VAL A 105 1.07 9.77 -6.31
C VAL A 105 2.01 10.09 -7.47
N GLN A 106 1.71 11.09 -8.30
CA GLN A 106 2.67 11.65 -9.26
C GLN A 106 4.06 11.72 -8.58
N MET A 107 5.02 10.90 -9.04
CA MET A 107 6.23 10.46 -8.32
C MET A 107 6.91 11.56 -7.46
N ILE A 108 6.90 11.42 -6.13
CA ILE A 108 7.84 12.14 -5.24
C ILE A 108 8.33 11.18 -4.16
N PHE A 109 9.52 10.59 -4.35
CA PHE A 109 10.25 9.86 -3.31
C PHE A 109 10.61 10.82 -2.16
N PHE A 110 10.16 10.53 -0.93
CA PHE A 110 10.66 11.21 0.26
C PHE A 110 11.47 10.23 1.12
N PRO A 111 12.81 10.27 1.05
CA PRO A 111 13.64 9.83 2.14
C PRO A 111 13.96 11.05 3.01
N LYS A 112 13.44 11.07 4.25
CA LYS A 112 14.08 11.69 5.41
C LYS A 112 13.46 11.19 6.70
#